data_AF-A0A176UBE1-F1
#
_entry.id   AF-A0A176UBE1-F1
#
_cell.length_a   1.000
_cell.length_b   1.000
_cell.length_c   1.000
_cell.angle_alpha   90.00
_cell.angle_beta   90.00
_cell.angle_gamma   90.00
#
_symmetry.space_group_name_H-M   'P 1'
#
loop_
_entity.id
_entity.type
_entity.pdbx_description
1 polymer ?
#
loop_
_entity_poly.entity_id
_entity_poly.type
_entity_poly.pdbx_seq_one_letter_code
_entity_poly.pdbx_strand_id
1 'polypeptide(L)'
;MASNMKIKKKSSEKTFDIINGAFLLILVILVAYPLYYVLIASISDPYEVYAGKTFLLPSKITFEGYKRVFKENSIAGGYLNSIYYTVLGTVVSVALVLTTGYCMSKKTLPFRRAIMIFYVIKFLGENP
;
A
#
# COMPACT_ATOMS: atom_id res chain seq x y z
N MET A 1 22.93 12.01 -36.40
CA MET A 1 23.32 10.58 -36.37
C MET A 1 24.12 10.35 -35.09
N ALA A 2 23.43 10.29 -33.94
CA ALA A 2 24.08 10.12 -32.62
C ALA A 2 24.37 8.64 -32.41
N SER A 3 25.65 8.31 -32.26
CA SER A 3 26.16 6.95 -32.10
C SER A 3 25.63 6.33 -30.80
N ASN A 4 25.08 5.11 -30.92
CA ASN A 4 24.81 4.21 -29.81
C ASN A 4 26.13 3.84 -29.12
N MET A 5 26.62 4.70 -28.22
CA MET A 5 27.69 4.36 -27.30
C MET A 5 27.16 3.31 -26.32
N LYS A 6 27.39 2.03 -26.63
CA LYS A 6 27.27 0.94 -25.66
C LYS A 6 28.36 1.15 -24.61
N ILE A 7 28.01 1.84 -23.52
CA ILE A 7 28.88 1.96 -22.34
C ILE A 7 29.17 0.54 -21.87
N LYS A 8 30.43 0.12 -22.00
CA LYS A 8 30.89 -1.22 -21.63
C LYS A 8 30.89 -1.28 -20.11
N LYS A 9 29.80 -1.78 -19.51
CA LYS A 9 29.63 -1.91 -18.06
C LYS A 9 30.88 -2.53 -17.44
N LYS A 10 31.50 -1.83 -16.49
CA LYS A 10 32.71 -2.30 -15.78
C LYS A 10 32.36 -3.61 -15.06
N SER A 11 33.29 -4.56 -14.95
CA SER A 11 33.01 -5.88 -14.30
C SER A 11 32.40 -5.71 -12.90
N SER A 12 32.87 -4.69 -12.16
CA SER A 12 32.33 -4.29 -10.85
C SER A 12 30.86 -3.86 -10.87
N GLU A 13 30.41 -3.19 -11.93
CA GLU A 13 29.01 -2.75 -12.08
C GLU A 13 28.10 -3.96 -12.31
N LYS A 14 28.55 -4.95 -13.10
CA LYS A 14 27.77 -6.18 -13.34
C LYS A 14 27.60 -7.01 -12.07
N THR A 15 28.65 -7.16 -11.26
CA THR A 15 28.57 -7.87 -9.97
C THR A 15 27.64 -7.15 -9.00
N PHE A 16 27.73 -5.81 -8.94
CA PHE A 16 26.84 -5.00 -8.10
C PHE A 16 25.37 -5.12 -8.52
N ASP A 17 25.08 -5.07 -9.82
CA ASP A 17 23.72 -5.24 -10.33
C ASP A 17 23.14 -6.63 -10.00
N ILE A 18 23.95 -7.68 -10.09
CA ILE A 18 23.53 -9.06 -9.76
C ILE A 18 23.22 -9.17 -8.26
N ILE A 19 24.08 -8.63 -7.39
CA ILE A 19 23.86 -8.65 -5.95
C ILE A 19 22.60 -7.84 -5.59
N ASN A 20 22.45 -6.64 -6.15
CA ASN A 20 21.27 -5.80 -5.92
C ASN A 20 19.99 -6.47 -6.45
N GLY A 21 20.05 -7.10 -7.62
CA GLY A 21 18.95 -7.86 -8.19
C GLY A 21 18.55 -9.05 -7.31
N ALA A 22 19.52 -9.80 -6.79
CA ALA A 22 19.27 -10.89 -5.85
C ALA A 22 18.67 -10.38 -4.53
N PHE A 23 19.16 -9.26 -4.00
CA PHE A 23 18.62 -8.63 -2.81
C PHE A 23 17.16 -8.19 -2.99
N LEU A 24 16.85 -7.52 -4.10
CA LEU A 24 15.48 -7.14 -4.45
C LEU A 24 14.57 -8.37 -4.63
N LEU A 25 15.07 -9.44 -5.25
CA LEU A 25 14.32 -10.70 -5.41
C LEU A 25 13.95 -11.29 -4.04
N ILE A 26 14.91 -11.31 -3.09
CA ILE A 26 14.67 -11.80 -1.73
C ILE A 26 13.61 -10.96 -1.03
N LEU A 27 13.66 -9.62 -1.14
CA LEU A 27 12.64 -8.74 -0.57
C LEU A 27 11.25 -9.02 -1.14
N VAL A 28 11.15 -9.21 -2.46
CA VAL A 28 9.88 -9.57 -3.11
C VAL A 28 9.35 -10.88 -2.57
N ILE A 29 10.19 -11.91 -2.44
CA ILE A 29 9.77 -13.21 -1.88
C ILE A 29 9.30 -13.06 -0.43
N LEU A 30 9.99 -12.27 0.38
CA LEU A 30 9.65 -12.05 1.78
C LEU A 30 8.27 -11.39 1.93
N VAL A 31 7.91 -10.44 1.06
CA VAL A 31 6.59 -9.80 1.05
C VAL A 31 5.52 -10.68 0.39
N ALA A 32 5.87 -11.40 -0.68
CA ALA A 32 4.94 -12.24 -1.42
C ALA A 32 4.55 -13.52 -0.66
N TYR A 33 5.47 -14.07 0.14
CA TYR A 33 5.22 -15.28 0.94
C TYR A 33 4.02 -15.17 1.90
N PRO A 34 3.91 -14.15 2.78
CA PRO A 34 2.74 -14.02 3.64
C PRO A 34 1.45 -13.75 2.86
N LEU A 35 1.51 -13.05 1.72
CA LEU A 35 0.34 -12.87 0.86
C LEU A 35 -0.13 -14.20 0.26
N TYR A 36 0.81 -15.02 -0.22
CA TYR A 36 0.51 -16.37 -0.73
C TYR A 36 -0.07 -17.27 0.37
N TYR A 37 0.47 -17.18 1.59
CA TYR A 37 -0.07 -17.91 2.75
C TYR A 37 -1.51 -17.49 3.07
N VAL A 38 -1.82 -16.19 3.07
CA VAL A 38 -3.18 -15.68 3.30
C VAL A 38 -4.15 -16.20 2.23
N LEU A 39 -3.72 -16.29 0.97
CA LEU A 39 -4.55 -16.85 -0.11
C LEU A 39 -4.86 -18.34 0.13
N ILE A 40 -3.87 -19.17 0.46
CA ILE A 40 -4.10 -20.59 0.77
C ILE A 40 -4.99 -20.75 2.01
N ALA A 41 -4.71 -19.98 3.06
CA ALA A 41 -5.48 -20.00 4.30
C ALA A 41 -6.94 -19.59 4.06
N SER A 42 -7.20 -18.66 3.14
CA SER A 42 -8.57 -18.22 2.81
C SER A 42 -9.43 -19.30 2.13
N ILE A 43 -8.79 -20.23 1.40
CA ILE A 43 -9.44 -21.32 0.66
C ILE A 43 -9.48 -22.62 1.51
N SER A 44 -8.67 -22.69 2.56
CA SER A 44 -8.55 -23.86 3.42
C SER A 44 -9.57 -23.81 4.56
N ASP A 45 -9.90 -24.98 5.11
CA ASP A 45 -10.75 -25.07 6.30
C ASP A 45 -10.10 -24.32 7.48
N PRO A 46 -10.82 -23.39 8.15
CA PRO A 46 -10.26 -22.59 9.24
C PRO A 46 -9.73 -23.47 10.39
N TYR A 47 -10.36 -24.61 10.69
CA TYR A 47 -9.89 -25.52 11.75
C TYR A 47 -8.57 -26.20 11.38
N GLU A 48 -8.33 -26.51 10.11
CA GLU A 48 -7.06 -27.10 9.64
C GLU A 48 -5.93 -26.06 9.53
N VAL A 49 -6.27 -24.79 9.24
CA VAL A 49 -5.34 -23.65 9.29
C VAL A 49 -4.89 -23.38 10.73
N TYR A 50 -5.83 -23.34 11.69
CA TYR A 50 -5.50 -23.18 13.12
C TYR A 50 -4.70 -24.36 13.69
N ALA A 51 -4.90 -25.56 13.17
CA ALA A 51 -4.14 -26.76 13.56
C ALA A 51 -2.72 -26.81 12.95
N GLY A 52 -2.31 -25.81 12.18
CA GLY A 52 -0.96 -25.71 11.60
C GLY A 52 -0.68 -26.75 10.51
N LYS A 53 -1.70 -27.31 9.86
CA LYS A 53 -1.51 -28.37 8.84
C LYS A 53 -1.29 -27.85 7.41
N THR A 54 -1.45 -26.55 7.18
CA THR A 54 -1.33 -25.91 5.87
C THR A 54 -0.08 -25.04 5.78
N PHE A 55 1.07 -25.63 5.43
CA PHE A 55 2.35 -24.90 5.29
C PHE A 55 2.65 -24.43 3.86
N LEU A 56 2.31 -25.21 2.83
CA LEU A 56 2.64 -24.91 1.41
C LEU A 56 1.52 -25.24 0.41
N LEU A 57 0.59 -26.12 0.78
CA LEU A 57 -0.55 -26.55 -0.03
C LEU A 57 -1.82 -26.58 0.83
N PRO A 58 -3.00 -26.28 0.25
CA PRO A 58 -4.27 -26.38 0.96
C PRO A 58 -4.53 -27.85 1.34
N SER A 59 -4.79 -28.11 2.61
CA SER A 59 -5.06 -29.45 3.13
C SER A 59 -6.44 -29.94 2.69
N LYS A 60 -7.46 -29.07 2.77
CA LYS A 60 -8.79 -29.26 2.17
C LYS A 60 -9.30 -27.94 1.61
N ILE A 61 -9.70 -27.96 0.35
CA ILE A 61 -10.33 -26.80 -0.32
C ILE A 61 -11.79 -26.73 0.17
N THR A 62 -12.12 -25.69 0.93
CA THR A 62 -13.49 -25.46 1.42
C THR A 62 -13.91 -24.01 1.17
N PHE A 63 -15.14 -23.80 0.74
CA PHE A 63 -15.72 -22.46 0.55
C PHE A 63 -16.65 -22.04 1.70
N GLU A 64 -16.61 -22.77 2.81
CA GLU A 64 -17.48 -22.51 3.96
C GLU A 64 -17.12 -21.21 4.67
N GLY A 65 -15.82 -20.90 4.79
CA GLY A 65 -15.34 -19.63 5.31
C GLY A 65 -15.91 -18.42 4.55
N TYR A 66 -15.89 -18.48 3.21
CA TYR A 66 -16.49 -17.45 2.37
C TYR A 66 -18.00 -17.32 2.58
N LYS A 67 -18.73 -18.45 2.62
CA LYS A 67 -20.19 -18.43 2.90
C LYS A 67 -20.51 -17.79 4.25
N ARG A 68 -19.67 -18.03 5.27
CA ARG A 68 -19.83 -17.44 6.61
C ARG A 68 -19.63 -15.91 6.57
N VAL A 69 -18.63 -15.44 5.82
CA VAL A 69 -18.36 -14.00 5.63
C VAL A 69 -19.52 -13.30 4.91
N PHE A 70 -20.09 -13.91 3.86
CA PHE A 70 -21.21 -13.31 3.12
C PHE A 70 -22.55 -13.39 3.87
N LYS A 71 -22.73 -14.34 4.79
CA LYS A 71 -23.94 -14.45 5.61
C LYS A 71 -23.96 -13.46 6.78
N GLU A 72 -22.79 -12.96 7.18
CA GLU A 72 -22.65 -12.02 8.28
C GLU A 72 -22.95 -10.59 7.81
N ASN A 73 -24.16 -10.11 8.09
CA ASN A 73 -24.62 -8.75 7.71
C ASN A 73 -23.72 -7.63 8.28
N SER A 74 -23.08 -7.86 9.43
CA SER A 74 -22.14 -6.91 10.04
C SER A 74 -20.93 -6.63 9.12
N ILE A 75 -20.43 -7.66 8.42
CA ILE A 75 -19.29 -7.51 7.51
C ILE A 75 -19.69 -6.72 6.26
N ALA A 76 -20.86 -7.02 5.69
CA ALA A 76 -21.38 -6.30 4.52
C ALA A 76 -21.65 -4.81 4.85
N GLY A 77 -22.28 -4.53 5.99
CA GLY A 77 -22.51 -3.16 6.46
C GLY A 77 -21.21 -2.42 6.79
N GLY A 78 -20.27 -3.07 7.46
CA GLY A 78 -18.95 -2.51 7.75
C GLY A 78 -18.17 -2.15 6.48
N TYR A 79 -18.17 -3.03 5.49
CA TYR A 79 -17.51 -2.80 4.21
C TYR A 79 -18.11 -1.61 3.43
N LEU A 80 -19.45 -1.52 3.39
CA LEU A 80 -20.14 -0.39 2.77
C LEU A 80 -19.83 0.93 3.48
N ASN A 81 -19.82 0.92 4.81
CA ASN A 81 -19.43 2.08 5.60
C ASN A 81 -17.99 2.51 5.31
N SER A 82 -17.04 1.57 5.27
CA SER A 82 -15.64 1.88 4.92
C SER A 82 -15.52 2.50 3.52
N ILE A 83 -16.26 1.99 2.53
CA ILE A 83 -16.28 2.59 1.18
C ILE A 83 -16.86 4.01 1.24
N TYR A 84 -17.99 4.20 1.94
CA TYR A 84 -18.62 5.50 2.07
C TYR A 84 -17.68 6.54 2.70
N TYR A 85 -17.02 6.20 3.81
CA TYR A 85 -16.07 7.08 4.48
C TYR A 85 -14.82 7.35 3.65
N THR A 86 -14.27 6.35 2.95
CA THR A 86 -13.07 6.53 2.11
C THR A 86 -13.36 7.39 0.89
N VAL A 87 -14.49 7.18 0.21
CA VAL A 87 -14.87 7.98 -0.97
C VAL A 87 -15.16 9.43 -0.55
N LEU A 88 -16.04 9.63 0.43
CA LEU A 88 -16.36 10.99 0.89
C LEU A 88 -15.14 11.70 1.47
N GLY A 89 -14.36 10.99 2.30
CA GLY A 89 -13.12 11.52 2.87
C GLY A 89 -12.13 11.94 1.79
N THR A 90 -11.98 11.13 0.73
CA THR A 90 -11.09 11.45 -0.39
C THR A 90 -11.60 12.63 -1.20
N VAL A 91 -12.91 12.68 -1.53
CA VAL A 91 -13.50 13.80 -2.29
C VAL A 91 -13.32 15.12 -1.53
N VAL A 92 -13.66 15.15 -0.24
CA VAL A 92 -13.51 16.34 0.60
C VAL A 92 -12.04 16.71 0.76
N SER A 93 -11.17 15.73 1.04
CA SER A 93 -9.72 15.96 1.17
C SER A 93 -9.12 16.56 -0.10
N VAL A 94 -9.41 15.95 -1.26
CA VAL A 94 -8.91 16.44 -2.56
C VAL A 94 -9.46 17.83 -2.86
N ALA A 95 -10.75 18.10 -2.65
CA ALA A 95 -11.32 19.42 -2.87
C ALA A 95 -10.65 20.51 -2.00
N LEU A 96 -10.40 20.21 -0.73
CA LEU A 96 -9.72 21.12 0.20
C LEU A 96 -8.25 21.31 -0.17
N VAL A 97 -7.53 20.23 -0.50
CA VAL A 97 -6.11 20.28 -0.89
C VAL A 97 -5.95 21.04 -2.21
N LEU A 98 -6.82 20.84 -3.19
CA LEU A 98 -6.79 21.58 -4.45
C LEU A 98 -7.04 23.07 -4.24
N THR A 99 -8.05 23.42 -3.44
CA THR A 99 -8.37 24.83 -3.13
C THR A 99 -7.22 25.50 -2.38
N THR A 100 -6.68 24.82 -1.36
CA THR A 100 -5.57 25.31 -0.55
C THR A 100 -4.28 25.44 -1.38
N GLY A 101 -3.95 24.41 -2.16
CA GLY A 101 -2.79 24.38 -3.04
C GLY A 101 -2.86 25.48 -4.11
N TYR A 102 -4.03 25.73 -4.67
CA TYR A 102 -4.24 26.82 -5.63
C TYR A 102 -4.03 28.19 -4.99
N CYS A 103 -4.63 28.43 -3.81
CA CYS A 103 -4.42 29.66 -3.04
C CYS A 103 -2.94 29.88 -2.69
N MET A 104 -2.21 28.83 -2.34
CA MET A 104 -0.78 28.92 -2.00
C MET A 104 0.14 29.11 -3.23
N SER A 105 -0.28 28.67 -4.41
CA SER A 105 0.48 28.81 -5.66
C SER A 105 0.51 30.27 -6.15
N LYS A 106 -0.55 31.05 -5.89
CA LYS A 106 -0.60 32.47 -6.26
C LYS A 106 0.22 33.32 -5.28
N LYS A 107 1.31 33.91 -5.76
CA LYS A 107 2.25 34.74 -4.97
C LYS A 107 1.66 36.07 -4.47
N THR A 108 0.48 36.47 -4.95
CA THR A 108 -0.14 37.79 -4.72
C THR A 108 -1.14 37.83 -3.55
N LEU A 109 -1.40 36.73 -2.84
CA LEU A 109 -2.32 36.74 -1.70
C LEU A 109 -1.74 37.47 -0.48
N PRO A 110 -2.41 38.49 0.07
CA PRO A 110 -2.10 39.00 1.41
C PRO A 110 -2.35 37.89 2.44
N PHE A 111 -1.53 37.82 3.50
CA PHE A 111 -1.60 36.83 4.59
C PHE A 111 -1.02 35.41 4.31
N ARG A 112 -0.42 35.16 3.14
CA ARG A 112 0.24 33.88 2.80
C ARG A 112 1.27 33.41 3.85
N ARG A 113 2.06 34.33 4.41
CA ARG A 113 3.11 34.02 5.40
C ARG A 113 2.53 33.47 6.69
N ALA A 114 1.39 33.99 7.15
CA ALA A 114 0.72 33.49 8.37
C ALA A 114 0.11 32.10 8.16
N ILE A 115 -0.50 31.84 7.00
CA ILE A 115 -1.06 30.52 6.67
C ILE A 115 0.06 29.46 6.54
N MET A 116 1.16 29.79 5.86
CA MET A 116 2.32 28.88 5.75
C MET A 116 2.95 28.60 7.12
N ILE A 117 3.09 29.62 7.98
CA ILE A 117 3.60 29.44 9.35
C ILE A 117 2.65 28.55 10.17
N PHE A 118 1.33 28.71 10.03
CA PHE A 118 0.36 27.84 10.71
C PHE A 118 0.54 26.36 10.31
N TYR A 119 0.64 26.06 9.01
CA TYR A 119 0.89 24.68 8.53
C TYR A 119 2.22 24.11 9.04
N VAL A 120 3.29 24.90 8.99
CA VAL A 120 4.62 24.46 9.45
C VAL A 120 4.65 24.27 10.97
N ILE A 121 4.06 25.17 11.75
CA ILE A 121 3.98 25.01 13.22
C ILE A 121 3.14 23.78 13.58
N LYS A 122 2.05 23.51 12.88
CA LYS A 122 1.26 22.28 13.10
C LYS A 122 2.11 21.03 12.87
N PHE A 123 2.87 21.00 11.78
CA PHE A 123 3.77 19.88 11.45
C PHE A 123 4.97 19.77 12.40
N LEU A 124 5.52 20.89 12.87
CA LEU A 124 6.70 20.92 13.74
C LEU A 124 6.36 20.74 15.23
N GLY A 125 5.14 21.11 15.63
CA GLY A 125 4.63 20.95 16.99
C GLY A 125 4.07 19.56 17.27
N GLU A 126 3.76 18.80 16.23
CA GLU A 126 3.50 17.36 16.30
C GLU A 126 4.85 16.64 16.29
N ASN A 127 5.57 16.71 17.42
CA ASN A 127 6.65 15.75 17.69
C ASN A 127 6.01 14.35 17.76
N PRO A 128 6.63 13.31 17.16
CA PRO A 128 6.10 11.95 17.21
C PRO A 128 5.90 11.44 18.64
#